data_AF-A0A3C1W818-F1
#
_entry.id   AF-A0A3C1W818-F1
#
_cell.length_a   1.000
_cell.length_b   1.000
_cell.length_c   1.000
_cell.angle_alpha   90.00
_cell.angle_beta   90.00
_cell.angle_gamma   90.00
#
_symmetry.space_group_name_H-M   'P 1'
#
loop_
_entity.id
_entity.type
_entity.pdbx_description
1 polymer ?
#
loop_
_entity_poly.entity_id
_entity_poly.type
_entity_poly.pdbx_seq_one_letter_code
_entity_poly.pdbx_strand_id
1 'polypeptide(L)'
;MSFSVSWLKSHTFHHREFSDLEALYRAKQSAGLKVSLCIPTLNEEKTIGEEIAILKTALMDRISLIDEFAVIDSGSTDRTAEICASSGVDFLHSGDILPRFGFKRGKGENLWKGVYQLTGDIICFVDADISNIHPRFVYA
;
A
#
# COMPACT_ATOMS: atom_id res chain seq x y z
N MET A 1 -14.35 31.68 1.30
CA MET A 1 -14.72 30.34 0.79
C MET A 1 -15.57 29.66 1.84
N SER A 2 -16.87 29.49 1.61
CA SER A 2 -17.75 28.73 2.51
C SER A 2 -17.58 27.25 2.17
N PHE A 3 -16.85 26.51 3.00
CA PHE A 3 -16.94 25.05 2.97
C PHE A 3 -18.35 24.69 3.43
N SER A 4 -19.20 24.26 2.50
CA SER A 4 -20.58 23.89 2.80
C SER A 4 -20.57 22.67 3.72
N VAL A 5 -21.16 22.80 4.91
CA VAL A 5 -21.42 21.69 5.87
C VAL A 5 -22.07 20.49 5.18
N SER A 6 -22.78 20.69 4.06
CA SER A 6 -23.38 19.62 3.26
C SER A 6 -22.34 18.69 2.62
N TRP A 7 -21.17 19.18 2.22
CA TRP A 7 -20.15 18.35 1.58
C TRP A 7 -19.49 17.42 2.60
N LEU A 8 -19.14 17.95 3.78
CA LEU A 8 -18.58 17.16 4.87
C LEU A 8 -19.53 16.02 5.29
N LYS A 9 -20.85 16.26 5.33
CA LYS A 9 -21.83 15.23 5.66
C LYS A 9 -21.95 14.13 4.61
N SER A 10 -21.72 14.42 3.33
CA SER A 10 -21.84 13.42 2.26
C SER A 10 -20.53 12.76 1.85
N HIS A 11 -19.38 13.27 2.33
CA HIS A 11 -18.04 12.78 2.00
C HIS A 11 -17.22 12.40 3.24
N THR A 12 -17.87 12.25 4.40
CA THR A 12 -17.27 11.65 5.60
C THR A 12 -17.95 10.32 5.84
N PHE A 13 -17.16 9.25 5.89
CA PHE A 13 -17.63 7.90 6.11
C PHE A 13 -16.99 7.33 7.36
N HIS A 14 -17.66 6.39 8.01
CA HIS A 14 -17.08 5.57 9.05
C HIS A 14 -16.52 4.30 8.41
N HIS A 15 -15.29 3.91 8.78
CA HIS A 15 -14.62 2.71 8.26
C HIS A 15 -15.44 1.40 8.39
N ARG A 16 -16.51 1.39 9.20
CA ARG A 16 -17.39 0.23 9.43
C ARG A 16 -18.36 0.03 8.28
N GLU A 17 -18.68 1.10 7.55
CA GLU A 17 -19.50 1.06 6.34
C GLU A 17 -18.85 0.18 5.25
N PHE A 18 -17.53 -0.03 5.33
CA PHE A 18 -16.75 -0.84 4.38
C PHE A 18 -16.25 -2.16 4.98
N SER A 19 -16.86 -2.63 6.08
CA SER A 19 -16.40 -3.86 6.77
C SER A 19 -16.75 -5.17 6.05
N ASP A 20 -17.68 -5.13 5.08
CA ASP A 20 -17.99 -6.27 4.21
C ASP A 20 -17.00 -6.32 3.03
N LEU A 21 -15.90 -7.06 3.24
CA LEU A 21 -14.86 -7.22 2.22
C LEU A 21 -15.36 -7.94 0.97
N GLU A 22 -16.33 -8.85 1.10
CA GLU A 22 -16.94 -9.55 -0.05
C GLU A 22 -17.73 -8.58 -0.92
N ALA A 23 -18.45 -7.64 -0.32
CA ALA A 23 -19.10 -6.57 -1.05
C ALA A 23 -18.09 -5.67 -1.79
N LEU A 24 -16.98 -5.30 -1.15
CA LEU A 24 -15.90 -4.53 -1.79
C LEU A 24 -15.26 -5.29 -2.95
N TYR A 25 -14.96 -6.57 -2.76
CA TYR A 25 -14.42 -7.43 -3.82
C TYR A 25 -15.37 -7.52 -5.01
N ARG A 26 -16.67 -7.75 -4.78
CA ARG A 26 -17.67 -7.77 -5.86
C ARG A 26 -17.78 -6.43 -6.57
N ALA A 27 -17.72 -5.32 -5.85
CA ALA A 27 -17.73 -3.98 -6.43
C ALA A 27 -16.51 -3.76 -7.34
N LYS A 28 -15.31 -4.10 -6.85
CA LYS A 28 -14.06 -4.09 -7.64
C LYS A 28 -14.19 -4.92 -8.91
N GLN A 29 -14.66 -6.18 -8.80
CA GLN A 29 -14.83 -7.08 -9.95
C GLN A 29 -15.85 -6.53 -10.95
N SER A 30 -16.98 -6.01 -10.48
CA SER A 30 -18.02 -5.42 -11.33
C SER A 30 -17.55 -4.18 -12.08
N ALA A 31 -16.65 -3.40 -11.47
CA ALA A 31 -16.02 -2.24 -12.08
C ALA A 31 -14.82 -2.61 -12.99
N GLY A 32 -14.32 -3.84 -12.92
CA GLY A 32 -13.15 -4.29 -13.68
C GLY A 32 -11.83 -3.62 -13.23
N LEU A 33 -11.73 -3.21 -11.97
CA LEU A 33 -10.58 -2.45 -11.45
C LEU A 33 -9.53 -3.36 -10.81
N LYS A 34 -8.27 -2.95 -10.94
CA LYS A 34 -7.13 -3.49 -10.20
C LYS A 34 -6.66 -2.55 -9.10
N VAL A 35 -6.21 -3.12 -7.99
CA VAL A 35 -5.71 -2.37 -6.84
C VAL A 35 -4.28 -2.81 -6.51
N SER A 36 -3.37 -1.83 -6.49
CA SER A 36 -2.00 -2.00 -6.03
C SER A 36 -1.86 -1.47 -4.61
N LEU A 37 -1.26 -2.27 -3.74
CA LEU A 37 -0.82 -1.85 -2.40
C LEU A 37 0.69 -1.58 -2.44
N CYS A 38 1.09 -0.42 -1.94
CA CYS A 38 2.47 -0.01 -1.86
C CYS A 38 2.85 0.37 -0.44
N ILE A 39 3.94 -0.20 0.07
CA ILE A 39 4.56 0.25 1.32
C ILE A 39 5.90 0.93 0.98
N PRO A 40 6.01 2.26 1.08
CA PRO A 40 7.29 2.95 0.96
C PRO A 40 8.10 2.75 2.25
N THR A 41 9.33 2.27 2.14
CA THR A 41 10.13 1.87 3.31
C THR A 41 11.51 2.53 3.35
N LEU A 42 12.01 2.72 4.58
CA LEU A 42 13.41 3.03 4.87
C LEU A 42 13.77 2.63 6.31
N ASN A 43 14.52 1.54 6.48
CA ASN A 43 14.97 1.00 7.78
C ASN A 43 13.84 0.62 8.74
N GLU A 44 12.94 -0.26 8.32
CA GLU A 44 11.75 -0.67 9.08
C GLU A 44 11.73 -2.16 9.41
N GLU A 45 12.91 -2.76 9.69
CA GLU A 45 13.05 -4.19 9.99
C GLU A 45 12.17 -4.69 11.15
N LYS A 46 11.68 -3.79 12.00
CA LYS A 46 10.91 -4.11 13.21
C LYS A 46 9.41 -4.28 12.95
N THR A 47 8.88 -3.68 11.90
CA THR A 47 7.44 -3.56 11.63
C THR A 47 7.07 -4.18 10.29
N ILE A 48 7.89 -3.99 9.26
CA ILE A 48 7.56 -4.32 7.87
C ILE A 48 7.14 -5.79 7.66
N GLY A 49 7.77 -6.72 8.38
CA GLY A 49 7.44 -8.15 8.27
C GLY A 49 6.04 -8.47 8.76
N GLU A 50 5.63 -7.89 9.89
CA GLU A 50 4.28 -8.08 10.46
C GLU A 50 3.23 -7.38 9.59
N GLU A 51 3.51 -6.18 9.10
CA GLU A 51 2.63 -5.43 8.20
C GLU A 51 2.34 -6.20 6.91
N ILE A 52 3.38 -6.69 6.23
CA ILE A 52 3.22 -7.49 5.01
C ILE A 52 2.39 -8.74 5.32
N ALA A 53 2.71 -9.46 6.39
CA ALA A 53 2.02 -10.69 6.75
C ALA A 53 0.51 -10.46 6.99
N ILE A 54 0.16 -9.43 7.77
CA ILE A 54 -1.23 -9.09 8.11
C ILE A 54 -1.99 -8.64 6.86
N LEU A 55 -1.43 -7.72 6.07
CA LEU A 55 -2.11 -7.15 4.91
C LEU A 55 -2.28 -8.20 3.79
N LYS A 56 -1.23 -8.96 3.47
CA LYS A 56 -1.27 -10.01 2.45
C LYS A 56 -2.26 -11.11 2.82
N THR A 57 -2.20 -11.62 4.06
CA THR A 57 -3.12 -12.66 4.52
C THR A 57 -4.57 -12.19 4.42
N ALA A 58 -4.85 -10.97 4.87
CA ALA A 58 -6.21 -10.46 4.95
C ALA A 58 -6.80 -10.02 3.61
N LEU A 59 -5.99 -9.45 2.71
CA LEU A 59 -6.47 -8.72 1.52
C LEU A 59 -5.99 -9.32 0.18
N MET A 60 -5.22 -10.40 0.22
CA MET A 60 -4.86 -11.19 -0.97
C MET A 60 -5.23 -12.67 -0.78
N ASP A 61 -4.74 -13.29 0.30
CA ASP A 61 -4.87 -14.75 0.49
C ASP A 61 -6.30 -15.16 0.88
N ARG A 62 -6.95 -14.40 1.77
CA ARG A 62 -8.34 -14.67 2.20
C ARG A 62 -9.37 -14.11 1.23
N ILE A 63 -9.09 -12.96 0.64
CA ILE A 63 -9.94 -12.31 -0.35
C ILE A 63 -9.05 -11.55 -1.32
N SER A 64 -9.27 -11.69 -2.62
CA SER A 64 -8.40 -11.07 -3.64
C SER A 64 -8.76 -9.60 -3.90
N LEU A 65 -8.73 -8.78 -2.84
CA LEU A 65 -9.02 -7.35 -2.93
C LEU A 65 -7.83 -6.58 -3.50
N ILE A 66 -6.60 -6.95 -3.14
CA ILE A 66 -5.34 -6.43 -3.70
C ILE A 66 -4.83 -7.38 -4.78
N ASP A 67 -4.44 -6.84 -5.93
CA ASP A 67 -3.91 -7.61 -7.07
C ASP A 67 -2.39 -7.58 -7.14
N GLU A 68 -1.79 -6.49 -6.66
CA GLU A 68 -0.36 -6.23 -6.70
C GLU A 68 0.07 -5.66 -5.35
N PHE A 69 1.13 -6.20 -4.76
CA PHE A 69 1.65 -5.73 -3.49
C PHE A 69 3.17 -5.57 -3.61
N ALA A 70 3.63 -4.32 -3.51
CA ALA A 70 5.04 -3.98 -3.55
C ALA A 70 5.50 -3.21 -2.32
N VAL A 71 6.74 -3.46 -1.93
CA VAL A 71 7.52 -2.65 -1.00
C VAL A 71 8.57 -1.92 -1.80
N ILE A 72 8.59 -0.59 -1.70
CA ILE A 72 9.55 0.25 -2.40
C ILE A 72 10.50 0.86 -1.40
N ASP A 73 11.77 0.51 -1.53
CA ASP A 73 12.82 0.90 -0.61
C ASP A 73 13.66 2.07 -1.15
N SER A 74 14.05 2.99 -0.27
CA SER A 74 14.94 4.10 -0.61
C SER A 74 16.34 3.96 -0.01
N GLY A 75 16.86 2.73 0.08
CA GLY A 75 18.20 2.43 0.56
C GLY A 75 18.23 2.13 2.06
N SER A 76 17.45 1.13 2.47
CA SER A 76 17.56 0.53 3.80
C SER A 76 18.94 -0.11 3.99
N THR A 77 19.48 0.04 5.19
CA THR A 77 20.79 -0.46 5.63
C THR A 77 20.68 -1.50 6.74
N ASP A 78 19.46 -1.80 7.17
CA ASP A 78 19.12 -2.81 8.18
C ASP A 78 18.58 -4.09 7.50
N ARG A 79 17.89 -4.97 8.23
CA ARG A 79 17.37 -6.22 7.68
C ARG A 79 16.06 -6.08 6.88
N THR A 80 15.58 -4.86 6.64
CA THR A 80 14.33 -4.62 5.87
C THR A 80 14.31 -5.40 4.55
N ALA A 81 15.37 -5.28 3.74
CA ALA A 81 15.42 -5.92 2.43
C ALA A 81 15.36 -7.44 2.52
N GLU A 82 16.06 -8.04 3.49
CA GLU A 82 16.04 -9.48 3.76
C GLU A 82 14.63 -9.96 4.14
N ILE A 83 13.97 -9.22 5.04
CA ILE A 83 12.62 -9.53 5.51
C ILE A 83 11.63 -9.47 4.35
N CYS A 84 11.65 -8.39 3.56
CA CYS A 84 10.74 -8.22 2.42
C CYS A 84 10.96 -9.31 1.36
N ALA A 85 12.21 -9.63 1.02
CA ALA A 85 12.52 -10.69 0.05
C ALA A 85 11.97 -12.07 0.46
N SER A 86 11.85 -12.34 1.76
CA SER A 86 11.29 -13.59 2.29
C SER A 86 9.76 -13.64 2.36
N SER A 87 9.07 -12.51 2.19
CA SER A 87 7.63 -12.38 2.43
C SER A 87 6.74 -12.72 1.22
N GLY A 88 7.35 -12.87 0.04
CA GLY A 88 6.65 -13.18 -1.20
C GLY A 88 5.77 -12.04 -1.71
N VAL A 89 6.12 -10.79 -1.40
CA VAL A 89 5.65 -9.58 -2.09
C VAL A 89 6.81 -9.00 -2.88
N ASP A 90 6.51 -8.15 -3.87
CA ASP A 90 7.57 -7.53 -4.67
C ASP A 90 8.37 -6.55 -3.80
N PHE A 91 9.70 -6.69 -3.80
CA PHE A 91 10.60 -5.75 -3.14
C PHE A 91 11.47 -5.07 -4.17
N LEU A 92 11.38 -3.74 -4.24
CA LEU A 92 12.02 -2.94 -5.27
C LEU A 92 12.84 -1.82 -4.65
N HIS A 93 14.10 -1.71 -5.04
CA HIS A 93 14.90 -0.55 -4.71
C HIS A 93 14.54 0.60 -5.66
N SER A 94 14.16 1.75 -5.12
CA SER A 94 13.73 2.92 -5.90
C SER A 94 14.80 3.43 -6.86
N GLY A 95 16.09 3.19 -6.60
CA GLY A 95 17.17 3.50 -7.54
C GLY A 95 17.11 2.72 -8.87
N ASP A 96 16.50 1.54 -8.87
CA ASP A 96 16.36 0.69 -10.06
C ASP A 96 15.14 1.08 -10.91
N ILE A 97 14.20 1.82 -10.32
CA ILE A 97 13.03 2.36 -11.01
C ILE A 97 13.42 3.71 -11.63
N LEU A 98 13.22 3.84 -12.94
CA LEU A 98 13.57 5.04 -13.70
C LEU A 98 15.02 5.53 -13.48
N PRO A 99 16.04 4.69 -13.70
CA PRO A 99 17.43 5.02 -13.34
C PRO A 99 17.97 6.29 -14.03
N ARG A 100 17.39 6.66 -15.19
CA ARG A 100 17.71 7.89 -15.92
C ARG A 100 17.50 9.19 -15.12
N PHE A 101 16.65 9.18 -14.09
CA PHE A 101 16.41 10.34 -13.22
C PHE A 101 17.26 10.31 -11.95
N GLY A 102 18.16 9.33 -11.82
CA GLY A 102 19.00 9.13 -10.65
C GLY A 102 18.24 8.55 -9.46
N PHE A 103 18.90 8.60 -8.29
CA PHE A 103 18.37 8.10 -7.03
C PHE A 103 18.39 9.22 -5.98
N LYS A 104 17.28 9.37 -5.25
CA LYS A 104 17.18 10.19 -4.05
C LYS A 104 16.67 9.34 -2.89
N ARG A 105 17.28 9.49 -1.72
CA ARG A 105 16.81 8.83 -0.51
C ARG A 105 15.60 9.57 0.07
N GLY A 106 14.54 8.83 0.44
CA GLY A 106 13.39 9.36 1.15
C GLY A 106 12.03 8.96 0.58
N LYS A 107 10.97 9.17 1.37
CA LYS A 107 9.59 8.75 1.07
C LYS A 107 9.07 9.26 -0.28
N GLY A 108 9.37 10.51 -0.64
CA GLY A 108 8.92 11.09 -1.91
C GLY A 108 9.43 10.34 -3.15
N GLU A 109 10.67 9.80 -3.09
CA GLU A 109 11.23 8.98 -4.17
C GLU A 109 10.42 7.68 -4.32
N ASN A 110 10.15 7.00 -3.19
CA ASN A 110 9.38 5.76 -3.18
C ASN A 110 7.97 5.96 -3.73
N LEU A 111 7.27 7.02 -3.29
CA LEU A 111 5.92 7.33 -3.77
C LEU A 111 5.91 7.64 -5.26
N TRP A 112 6.77 8.54 -5.72
CA TRP A 112 6.80 8.98 -7.12
C TRP A 112 7.14 7.82 -8.07
N LYS A 113 8.20 7.06 -7.75
CA LYS A 113 8.60 5.91 -8.57
C LYS A 113 7.65 4.73 -8.43
N GLY A 114 6.97 4.60 -7.28
CA GLY A 114 5.89 3.64 -7.09
C GLY A 114 4.71 3.89 -8.02
N VAL A 115 4.28 5.14 -8.18
CA VAL A 115 3.22 5.47 -9.15
C VAL A 115 3.59 5.06 -10.58
N TYR A 116 4.87 5.16 -10.96
CA TYR A 116 5.33 4.72 -12.28
C TYR A 116 5.40 3.20 -12.42
N GLN A 117 5.80 2.51 -11.35
CA GLN A 117 6.10 1.08 -11.35
C GLN A 117 4.86 0.20 -11.22
N LEU A 118 3.88 0.63 -10.45
CA LEU A 118 2.67 -0.12 -10.13
C LEU A 118 1.67 -0.06 -11.27
N THR A 119 0.86 -1.12 -11.39
CA THR A 119 -0.03 -1.33 -12.55
C THR A 119 -1.52 -1.24 -12.25
N GLY A 120 -1.88 -1.11 -10.97
CA GLY A 120 -3.27 -0.99 -10.53
C GLY A 120 -3.92 0.32 -10.94
N ASP A 121 -5.21 0.27 -11.23
CA ASP A 121 -6.04 1.45 -11.50
C ASP A 121 -6.18 2.32 -10.23
N ILE A 122 -6.13 1.69 -9.06
CA ILE A 122 -6.10 2.32 -7.75
C ILE A 122 -4.78 1.94 -7.05
N ILE A 123 -4.05 2.93 -6.54
CA ILE A 123 -2.86 2.72 -5.72
C ILE A 123 -3.16 3.15 -4.29
N CYS A 124 -3.02 2.22 -3.35
CA CYS A 124 -3.08 2.48 -1.91
C CYS A 124 -1.65 2.51 -1.35
N PHE A 125 -1.29 3.61 -0.69
CA PHE A 125 -0.02 3.72 0.04
C PHE A 125 -0.27 3.54 1.53
N VAL A 126 0.50 2.67 2.18
CA VAL A 126 0.46 2.45 3.63
C VAL A 126 1.86 2.63 4.20
N ASP A 127 1.98 3.34 5.31
CA ASP A 127 3.27 3.57 5.96
C ASP A 127 3.83 2.29 6.60
N ALA A 128 5.16 2.21 6.67
CA ALA A 128 5.92 1.01 7.04
C ALA A 128 6.26 0.89 8.54
N ASP A 129 5.79 1.83 9.37
CA ASP A 129 6.15 2.02 10.78
C ASP A 129 4.95 1.89 11.75
N ILE A 130 3.92 1.14 11.36
CA ILE A 130 2.66 1.00 12.08
C ILE A 130 2.70 -0.21 13.01
N SER A 131 2.99 0.04 14.29
CA SER A 131 3.04 -1.02 15.33
C SER A 131 1.72 -1.73 15.63
N ASN A 132 0.58 -1.18 15.20
CA ASN A 132 -0.75 -1.80 15.36
C ASN A 132 -1.49 -1.81 14.02
N ILE A 133 -0.83 -2.35 13.01
CA ILE A 133 -1.35 -2.45 11.65
C ILE A 133 -2.63 -3.28 11.64
N HIS A 134 -3.61 -2.78 10.87
CA HIS A 134 -4.88 -3.46 10.68
C HIS A 134 -5.26 -3.43 9.20
N PRO A 135 -5.86 -4.48 8.62
CA PRO A 135 -6.22 -4.49 7.19
C PRO A 135 -7.11 -3.31 6.75
N ARG A 136 -7.85 -2.72 7.69
CA ARG A 136 -8.71 -1.54 7.46
C ARG A 136 -7.96 -0.28 7.03
N PHE A 137 -6.66 -0.19 7.30
CA PHE A 137 -5.84 0.93 6.80
C PHE A 137 -5.77 0.97 5.27
N VAL A 138 -6.12 -0.13 4.59
CA VAL A 138 -6.12 -0.22 3.13
C VAL A 138 -7.50 0.03 2.53
N TYR A 139 -8.57 -0.50 3.14
CA TYR A 139 -9.90 -0.54 2.51
C TYR A 139 -10.90 0.48 3.08
N ALA A 140 -10.55 1.25 4.14
CA ALA A 140 -11.52 2.03 4.90
C ALA A 140 -11.02 3.39 5.40
#